data_AF-L1IRD2-F1
#
_entry.id   AF-L1IRD2-F1
#
_cell.length_a   1.000
_cell.length_b   1.000
_cell.length_c   1.000
_cell.angle_alpha   90.00
_cell.angle_beta   90.00
_cell.angle_gamma   90.00
#
_symmetry.space_group_name_H-M   'P 1'
#
loop_
_entity.id
_entity.type
_entity.pdbx_description
1 polymer ?
#
loop_
_entity_poly.entity_id
_entity_poly.type
_entity_poly.pdbx_seq_one_letter_code
_entity_poly.pdbx_strand_id
1 'polypeptide(L)'
;MLSQPGSQTQQWHSDGDHLSEHEHLPPYAVNIFVPLVDMNSALGPTEFVPTTHLLFNYEPITSITPITICTPAGECLFFDYRIKHRGLGNRGHYARPMLYITYGTKAWADKANFSKKRYAKLPPLLNQRPPRSQLPVDREDRMKLLEATTSPDKKGGKKRTMKADGEEGEKPQEESKDGDSQKAAEKPQEEGNEGDKAAAPPKDSQRSAKRQAKSTVTKMKSEPNNA
;
A
#
# COMPACT_ATOMS: atom_id res chain seq x y z
N MET A 1 -2.01 -5.37 3.42
CA MET A 1 -2.06 -5.16 1.97
C MET A 1 -2.29 -6.49 1.26
N LEU A 2 -2.97 -6.48 0.12
CA LEU A 2 -3.23 -7.68 -0.69
C LEU A 2 -2.98 -7.34 -2.16
N SER A 3 -2.03 -8.03 -2.79
CA SER A 3 -1.78 -7.92 -4.23
C SER A 3 -2.31 -9.16 -4.95
N GLN A 4 -3.27 -8.96 -5.85
CA GLN A 4 -3.88 -10.03 -6.64
C GLN A 4 -2.99 -10.43 -7.84
N PRO A 5 -3.10 -11.65 -8.37
CA PRO A 5 -2.50 -12.01 -9.65
C PRO A 5 -2.79 -10.96 -10.74
N GLY A 6 -1.77 -10.55 -11.48
CA GLY A 6 -1.87 -9.51 -12.51
C GLY A 6 -1.78 -8.07 -12.00
N SER A 7 -1.61 -7.84 -10.69
CA SER A 7 -1.38 -6.49 -10.16
C SER A 7 -0.15 -5.85 -10.80
N GLN A 8 -0.25 -4.59 -11.19
CA GLN A 8 0.86 -3.84 -11.80
C GLN A 8 1.88 -3.38 -10.75
N THR A 9 3.10 -3.09 -11.22
CA THR A 9 4.12 -2.43 -10.41
C THR A 9 3.63 -1.05 -9.98
N GLN A 10 3.78 -0.72 -8.69
CA GLN A 10 3.44 0.60 -8.17
C GLN A 10 4.42 1.67 -8.66
N GLN A 11 4.00 2.92 -8.64
CA GLN A 11 4.91 4.05 -8.84
C GLN A 11 5.89 4.16 -7.67
N TRP A 12 7.05 4.75 -7.90
CA TRP A 12 7.97 5.09 -6.82
C TRP A 12 7.31 6.07 -5.85
N HIS A 13 7.37 5.77 -4.56
CA HIS A 13 6.84 6.63 -3.51
C HIS A 13 7.60 6.44 -2.20
N SER A 14 7.47 7.41 -1.32
CA SER A 14 7.72 7.28 0.12
C SER A 14 6.39 7.35 0.84
N ASP A 15 6.26 6.69 2.00
CA ASP A 15 5.00 6.71 2.74
C ASP A 15 4.82 7.99 3.57
N GLY A 16 5.91 8.72 3.79
CA GLY A 16 5.91 10.10 4.25
C GLY A 16 7.20 10.84 3.92
N ASP A 17 7.10 12.16 3.99
CA ASP A 17 8.20 13.07 3.69
C ASP A 17 9.11 13.30 4.91
N HIS A 18 10.25 13.94 4.70
CA HIS A 18 11.02 14.55 5.77
C HIS A 18 10.22 15.64 6.48
N LEU A 19 10.37 15.75 7.81
CA LEU A 19 9.72 16.81 8.60
C LEU A 19 10.42 18.18 8.47
N SER A 20 11.59 18.22 7.83
CA SER A 20 12.36 19.43 7.57
C SER A 20 12.99 19.33 6.18
N GLU A 21 12.94 20.43 5.43
CA GLU A 21 13.58 20.56 4.12
C GLU A 21 15.07 20.93 4.23
N HIS A 22 15.54 21.29 5.42
CA HIS A 22 16.89 21.86 5.63
C HIS A 22 17.76 21.02 6.56
N GLU A 23 17.14 20.26 7.46
CA GLU A 23 17.85 19.47 8.47
C GLU A 23 17.46 17.99 8.36
N HIS A 24 18.47 17.12 8.36
CA HIS A 24 18.23 15.68 8.37
C HIS A 24 17.85 15.19 9.77
N LEU A 25 16.55 15.26 10.08
CA LEU A 25 16.01 14.80 11.35
C LEU A 25 15.98 13.26 11.47
N PRO A 26 16.02 12.71 12.70
CA PRO A 26 15.82 11.28 12.94
C PRO A 26 14.50 10.75 12.36
N PRO A 27 14.39 9.42 12.10
CA PRO A 27 13.14 8.83 11.63
C PRO A 27 12.02 9.02 12.67
N TYR A 28 10.90 9.60 12.24
CA TYR A 28 9.71 9.78 13.07
C TYR A 28 8.75 8.58 12.99
N ALA A 29 8.94 7.71 12.01
CA ALA A 29 8.18 6.48 11.81
C ALA A 29 9.03 5.42 11.11
N VAL A 30 8.66 4.15 11.32
CA VAL A 30 9.25 2.96 10.69
C VAL A 30 8.11 2.06 10.22
N ASN A 31 8.24 1.57 8.99
CA ASN A 31 7.35 0.56 8.45
C ASN A 31 7.89 -0.85 8.72
N ILE A 32 6.96 -1.76 8.96
CA ILE A 32 7.21 -3.18 9.08
C ILE A 32 6.27 -3.91 8.12
N PHE A 33 6.88 -4.59 7.16
CA PHE A 33 6.19 -5.52 6.27
C PHE A 33 6.42 -6.95 6.74
N VAL A 34 5.33 -7.71 6.88
CA VAL A 34 5.38 -9.15 7.21
C VAL A 34 4.62 -9.91 6.13
N PRO A 35 5.31 -10.58 5.19
CA PRO A 35 4.66 -11.45 4.22
C PRO A 35 3.90 -12.57 4.92
N LEU A 36 2.71 -12.90 4.44
CA LEU A 36 1.95 -14.07 4.91
C LEU A 36 2.15 -15.29 4.00
N VAL A 37 3.02 -15.16 3.00
CA VAL A 37 3.45 -16.19 2.06
C VAL A 37 4.94 -15.97 1.75
N ASP A 38 5.65 -17.02 1.33
CA ASP A 38 7.05 -16.89 0.95
C ASP A 38 7.20 -16.03 -0.31
N MET A 39 7.94 -14.94 -0.18
CA MET A 39 8.13 -14.01 -1.29
C MET A 39 9.16 -14.56 -2.27
N ASN A 40 8.84 -14.42 -3.55
CA ASN A 40 9.76 -14.65 -4.65
C ASN A 40 9.57 -13.56 -5.72
N SER A 41 10.47 -13.53 -6.70
CA SER A 41 10.44 -12.50 -7.76
C SER A 41 9.15 -12.50 -8.57
N ALA A 42 8.49 -13.64 -8.76
CA ALA A 42 7.23 -13.73 -9.51
C ALA A 42 6.05 -13.12 -8.75
N LEU A 43 6.04 -13.22 -7.42
CA LEU A 43 5.03 -12.57 -6.60
C LEU A 43 5.21 -11.05 -6.55
N GLY A 44 6.35 -10.50 -6.98
CA GLY A 44 6.60 -9.06 -7.02
C GLY A 44 6.97 -8.49 -5.65
N PRO A 45 8.19 -8.71 -5.15
CA PRO A 45 8.59 -8.22 -3.84
C PRO A 45 8.64 -6.70 -3.78
N THR A 46 8.83 -6.17 -2.56
CA THR A 46 9.07 -4.74 -2.40
C THR A 46 10.48 -4.42 -2.91
N GLU A 47 10.56 -3.42 -3.77
CA GLU A 47 11.80 -2.87 -4.30
C GLU A 47 12.07 -1.51 -3.65
N PHE A 48 13.32 -1.27 -3.26
CA PHE A 48 13.76 -0.08 -2.54
C PHE A 48 14.84 0.63 -3.34
N VAL A 49 14.89 1.96 -3.24
CA VAL A 49 16.03 2.75 -3.71
C VAL A 49 16.89 3.09 -2.50
N PRO A 50 18.07 2.44 -2.34
CA PRO A 50 18.95 2.68 -1.20
C PRO A 50 19.23 4.15 -0.97
N THR A 51 19.45 4.54 0.29
CA THR A 51 19.86 5.88 0.73
C THR A 51 18.90 7.04 0.47
N THR A 52 17.75 6.82 -0.17
CA THR A 52 16.76 7.88 -0.45
C THR A 52 16.03 8.42 0.78
N HIS A 53 16.11 7.72 1.92
CA HIS A 53 15.65 8.26 3.20
C HIS A 53 16.58 9.37 3.74
N LEU A 54 17.79 9.53 3.19
CA LEU A 54 18.70 10.60 3.54
C LEU A 54 18.29 11.88 2.81
N LEU A 55 18.22 13.00 3.54
CA LEU A 55 17.65 14.25 3.03
C LEU A 55 18.39 14.76 1.77
N PHE A 56 19.72 14.66 1.77
CA PHE A 56 20.56 15.06 0.64
C PHE A 56 20.42 14.17 -0.60
N ASN A 57 19.68 13.06 -0.51
CA ASN A 57 19.50 12.08 -1.58
C ASN A 57 18.03 11.68 -1.78
N TYR A 58 17.09 12.48 -1.27
CA TYR A 58 15.66 12.22 -1.38
C TYR A 58 15.20 12.14 -2.85
N GLU A 59 15.72 13.04 -3.68
CA GLU A 59 15.64 12.98 -5.14
C GLU A 59 17.03 12.66 -5.69
N PRO A 60 17.36 11.38 -5.91
CA PRO A 60 18.71 10.99 -6.26
C PRO A 60 19.10 11.58 -7.62
N ILE A 61 20.18 12.37 -7.62
CA ILE A 61 20.76 13.00 -8.83
C ILE A 61 21.44 11.93 -9.72
N THR A 62 21.84 10.81 -9.12
CA THR A 62 22.51 9.69 -9.80
C THR A 62 21.61 8.46 -9.83
N SER A 63 21.84 7.59 -10.81
CA SER A 63 21.12 6.31 -10.88
C SER A 63 21.61 5.39 -9.77
N ILE A 64 20.82 5.26 -8.72
CA ILE A 64 21.04 4.29 -7.65
C ILE A 64 20.35 3.00 -8.06
N THR A 65 21.09 1.89 -8.08
CA THR A 65 20.53 0.57 -8.37
C THR A 65 19.51 0.20 -7.30
N PRO A 66 18.23 0.00 -7.65
CA PRO A 66 17.24 -0.47 -6.70
C PRO A 66 17.52 -1.90 -6.27
N ILE A 67 17.10 -2.23 -5.05
CA ILE A 67 17.25 -3.58 -4.49
C ILE A 67 15.88 -4.18 -4.19
N THR A 68 15.73 -5.47 -4.49
CA THR A 68 14.52 -6.23 -4.19
C THR A 68 14.82 -7.20 -3.06
N ILE A 69 13.93 -7.30 -2.07
CA ILE A 69 14.09 -8.19 -0.93
C ILE A 69 12.96 -9.23 -0.92
N CYS A 70 13.33 -10.48 -1.12
CA CYS A 70 12.42 -11.64 -1.03
C CYS A 70 12.37 -12.14 0.42
N THR A 71 11.51 -11.53 1.23
CA THR A 71 11.33 -11.89 2.64
C THR A 71 10.48 -13.18 2.79
N PRO A 72 10.93 -14.19 3.56
CA PRO A 72 10.14 -15.37 3.88
C PRO A 72 8.82 -15.06 4.61
N ALA A 73 7.88 -16.00 4.60
CA ALA A 73 6.62 -15.87 5.33
C ALA A 73 6.87 -15.70 6.83
N GLY A 74 6.20 -14.72 7.45
CA GLY A 74 6.30 -14.43 8.88
C GLY A 74 7.53 -13.64 9.31
N GLU A 75 8.53 -13.47 8.43
CA GLU A 75 9.67 -12.61 8.71
C GLU A 75 9.33 -11.12 8.54
N CYS A 76 10.05 -10.28 9.28
CA CYS A 76 9.78 -8.85 9.33
C CYS A 76 10.82 -8.07 8.52
N LEU A 77 10.35 -7.31 7.54
CA LEU A 77 11.14 -6.33 6.81
C LEU A 77 10.88 -4.94 7.39
N PHE A 78 11.91 -4.37 8.02
CA PHE A 78 11.88 -3.03 8.60
C PHE A 78 12.49 -2.01 7.65
N PHE A 79 11.88 -0.85 7.52
CA PHE A 79 12.45 0.24 6.74
C PHE A 79 11.97 1.62 7.20
N ASP A 80 12.83 2.61 6.98
CA ASP A 80 12.54 4.01 7.26
C ASP A 80 11.32 4.47 6.45
N TYR A 81 10.36 5.13 7.10
CA TYR A 81 9.12 5.60 6.48
C TYR A 81 9.32 6.51 5.27
N ARG A 82 10.51 7.13 5.16
CA ARG A 82 10.89 8.08 4.12
C ARG A 82 11.59 7.44 2.92
N ILE A 83 11.99 6.17 2.99
CA ILE A 83 12.71 5.53 1.89
C ILE A 83 11.80 5.36 0.67
N LYS A 84 12.32 5.70 -0.51
CA LYS A 84 11.62 5.44 -1.77
C LYS A 84 11.54 3.94 -2.02
N HIS A 85 10.33 3.46 -2.23
CA HIS A 85 10.05 2.06 -2.49
C HIS A 85 8.85 1.91 -3.42
N ARG A 86 8.61 0.68 -3.88
CA ARG A 86 7.41 0.27 -4.60
C ARG A 86 7.18 -1.23 -4.47
N GLY A 87 5.93 -1.65 -4.47
CA GLY A 87 5.58 -3.05 -4.71
C GLY A 87 5.73 -3.38 -6.20
N LEU A 88 6.50 -4.43 -6.52
CA LEU A 88 6.55 -4.95 -7.87
C LEU A 88 5.25 -5.70 -8.22
N GLY A 89 4.96 -5.77 -9.52
CA GLY A 89 3.78 -6.43 -10.04
C GLY A 89 3.74 -7.91 -9.72
N ASN A 90 2.55 -8.42 -9.36
CA ASN A 90 2.35 -9.84 -9.07
C ASN A 90 2.08 -10.59 -10.37
N ARG A 91 3.09 -11.31 -10.85
CA ARG A 91 3.02 -12.17 -12.04
C ARG A 91 2.77 -13.64 -11.69
N GLY A 92 2.60 -13.95 -10.40
CA GLY A 92 2.28 -15.29 -9.93
C GLY A 92 0.79 -15.63 -10.08
N HIS A 93 0.44 -16.85 -9.71
CA HIS A 93 -0.92 -17.37 -9.80
C HIS A 93 -1.75 -17.20 -8.52
N TYR A 94 -1.13 -16.71 -7.44
CA TYR A 94 -1.77 -16.57 -6.14
C TYR A 94 -1.66 -15.15 -5.61
N ALA A 95 -2.59 -14.78 -4.73
CA ALA A 95 -2.53 -13.50 -4.05
C ALA A 95 -1.32 -13.44 -3.11
N ARG A 96 -0.78 -12.23 -2.94
CA ARG A 96 0.35 -11.91 -2.06
C ARG A 96 -0.15 -11.06 -0.89
N PRO A 97 -0.63 -11.70 0.19
CA PRO A 97 -0.99 -11.02 1.41
C PRO A 97 0.26 -10.60 2.20
N MET A 98 0.22 -9.38 2.74
CA MET A 98 1.30 -8.81 3.55
C MET A 98 0.70 -7.97 4.67
N LEU A 99 1.13 -8.18 5.91
CA LEU A 99 0.82 -7.24 6.99
C LEU A 99 1.66 -5.99 6.81
N TYR A 100 0.99 -4.85 6.93
CA TYR A 100 1.62 -3.54 6.90
C TYR A 100 1.33 -2.88 8.24
N ILE A 101 2.39 -2.67 9.03
CA ILE A 101 2.36 -1.99 10.31
C ILE A 101 3.30 -0.79 10.24
N THR A 102 2.86 0.36 10.76
CA THR A 102 3.72 1.54 10.94
C THR A 102 3.81 1.88 12.42
N TYR A 103 5.04 1.97 12.92
CA TYR A 103 5.32 2.48 14.26
C TYR A 103 5.82 3.91 14.15
N GLY A 104 5.14 4.81 14.83
CA GLY A 104 5.49 6.24 14.90
C GLY A 104 5.96 6.66 16.29
N THR A 105 6.69 7.76 16.35
CA THR A 105 6.94 8.46 17.62
C THR A 105 5.64 9.01 18.21
N LYS A 106 5.62 9.28 19.52
CA LYS A 106 4.44 9.86 20.20
C LYS A 106 4.02 11.22 19.62
N ALA A 107 4.95 11.95 19.02
CA ALA A 107 4.72 13.27 18.45
C ALA A 107 4.17 13.21 17.01
N TRP A 108 3.98 12.01 16.46
CA TRP A 108 3.51 11.82 15.09
C TRP A 108 2.29 10.89 15.03
N ALA A 109 1.43 11.14 14.05
CA ALA A 109 0.32 10.27 13.72
C ALA A 109 0.13 10.24 12.20
N ASP A 110 -0.12 9.05 11.66
CA ASP A 110 -0.45 8.90 10.24
C ASP A 110 -1.86 9.41 9.96
N LYS A 111 -1.95 10.50 9.19
CA LYS A 111 -3.23 11.08 8.74
C LYS A 111 -3.53 10.76 7.28
N ALA A 112 -2.56 10.25 6.53
CA ALA A 112 -2.65 10.04 5.09
C ALA A 112 -2.93 8.57 4.76
N ASN A 113 -2.12 7.63 5.26
CA ASN A 113 -2.25 6.23 4.88
C ASN A 113 -3.26 5.48 5.74
N PHE A 114 -3.29 5.75 7.06
CA PHE A 114 -4.17 5.09 8.04
C PHE A 114 -5.30 5.96 8.60
N SER A 115 -5.93 6.81 7.78
CA SER A 115 -7.03 7.65 8.25
C SER A 115 -8.30 6.84 8.57
N LYS A 116 -9.01 7.20 9.66
CA LYS A 116 -10.31 6.59 10.01
C LYS A 116 -11.30 6.62 8.83
N LYS A 117 -11.26 7.69 8.03
CA LYS A 117 -12.11 7.85 6.84
C LYS A 117 -11.88 6.74 5.81
N ARG A 118 -10.63 6.37 5.55
CA ARG A 118 -10.27 5.31 4.58
C ARG A 118 -10.83 3.94 4.97
N TYR A 119 -10.99 3.69 6.27
CA TYR A 119 -11.40 2.40 6.81
C TYR A 119 -12.81 2.39 7.39
N ALA A 120 -13.61 3.42 7.14
CA ALA A 120 -14.97 3.54 7.68
C ALA A 120 -15.92 2.41 7.22
N LYS A 121 -15.61 1.75 6.11
CA LYS A 121 -16.41 0.65 5.52
C LYS A 121 -15.83 -0.74 5.80
N LEU A 122 -14.85 -0.86 6.69
CA LEU A 122 -14.40 -2.19 7.08
C LEU A 122 -15.58 -2.95 7.69
N PRO A 123 -15.74 -4.25 7.38
CA PRO A 123 -16.70 -5.08 8.09
C PRO A 123 -16.40 -4.99 9.59
N PRO A 124 -17.40 -5.25 10.46
CA PRO A 124 -17.15 -5.34 11.89
C PRO A 124 -15.91 -6.19 12.10
N LEU A 125 -14.84 -5.59 12.66
CA LEU A 125 -13.68 -6.36 13.05
C LEU A 125 -14.22 -7.48 13.94
N LEU A 126 -13.75 -8.73 13.72
CA LEU A 126 -14.07 -9.87 14.59
C LEU A 126 -14.15 -9.37 16.02
N ASN A 127 -15.24 -9.68 16.73
CA ASN A 127 -15.56 -9.18 18.08
C ASN A 127 -14.29 -8.74 18.79
N GLN A 128 -14.10 -7.42 18.90
CA GLN A 128 -12.81 -6.85 19.26
C GLN A 128 -12.29 -7.58 20.49
N ARG A 129 -11.13 -8.24 20.32
CA ARG A 129 -10.44 -8.84 21.45
C ARG A 129 -10.30 -7.77 22.54
N PRO A 130 -10.45 -8.14 23.82
CA PRO A 130 -10.17 -7.22 24.91
C PRO A 130 -8.79 -6.58 24.67
N PRO A 131 -8.65 -5.25 24.88
CA PRO A 131 -7.36 -4.60 24.75
C PRO A 131 -6.32 -5.32 25.60
N ARG A 132 -5.04 -5.29 25.18
CA ARG A 132 -3.97 -6.06 25.85
C ARG A 132 -3.87 -5.79 27.35
N SER A 133 -4.24 -4.59 27.81
CA SER A 133 -4.31 -4.22 29.23
C SER A 133 -5.34 -5.01 30.04
N GLN A 134 -6.32 -5.61 29.39
CA GLN A 134 -7.37 -6.44 29.97
C GLN A 134 -7.13 -7.95 29.75
N LEU A 135 -6.03 -8.32 29.08
CA LEU A 135 -5.66 -9.72 28.90
C LEU A 135 -4.66 -10.14 29.98
N PRO A 136 -4.63 -11.43 30.36
CA PRO A 136 -3.58 -11.97 31.23
C PRO A 136 -2.18 -11.61 30.72
N VAL A 137 -1.29 -11.25 31.64
CA VAL A 137 0.12 -10.95 31.33
C VAL A 137 0.80 -12.22 30.80
N ASP A 138 0.49 -13.35 31.44
CA ASP A 138 0.97 -14.67 31.02
C ASP A 138 0.47 -15.02 29.60
N ARG A 139 1.36 -15.62 28.80
CA ARG A 139 1.08 -15.94 27.40
C ARG A 139 0.12 -17.10 27.28
N GLU A 140 0.32 -18.16 28.04
CA GLU A 140 -0.46 -19.39 27.97
C GLU A 140 -1.90 -19.15 28.44
N ASP A 141 -2.09 -18.40 29.52
CA ASP A 141 -3.43 -18.04 30.02
C ASP A 141 -4.16 -17.12 29.03
N ARG A 142 -3.43 -16.19 28.41
CA ARG A 142 -3.97 -15.33 27.36
C ARG A 142 -4.37 -16.13 26.12
N MET A 143 -3.61 -17.15 25.72
CA MET A 143 -3.96 -18.01 24.59
C MET A 143 -5.23 -18.83 24.89
N LYS A 144 -5.33 -19.44 26.08
CA LYS A 144 -6.54 -20.18 26.51
C LYS A 144 -7.79 -19.29 26.49
N LEU A 145 -7.69 -18.06 27.00
CA LEU A 145 -8.79 -17.11 27.01
C LEU A 145 -9.23 -16.76 25.58
N LEU A 146 -8.27 -16.47 24.70
CA LEU A 146 -8.56 -16.11 23.32
C LEU A 146 -9.17 -17.28 22.53
N GLU A 147 -8.68 -18.49 22.71
CA GLU A 147 -9.22 -19.70 22.08
C GLU A 147 -10.68 -19.96 22.53
N ALA A 148 -10.97 -19.82 23.82
CA ALA A 148 -12.33 -19.96 24.36
C ALA A 148 -13.31 -18.95 23.76
N THR A 149 -12.87 -17.73 23.47
CA THR A 149 -13.72 -16.68 22.85
C THR A 149 -13.89 -16.82 21.33
N THR A 150 -13.10 -17.66 20.66
CA THR A 150 -13.16 -17.86 19.20
C THR A 150 -13.99 -19.08 18.77
N SER A 151 -14.44 -19.91 19.71
CA SER A 151 -15.31 -21.03 19.38
C SER A 151 -16.68 -20.49 18.93
N PRO A 152 -17.18 -20.84 17.74
CA PRO A 152 -18.52 -20.45 17.34
C PRO A 152 -19.50 -21.10 18.31
N ASP A 153 -20.27 -20.28 19.01
CA ASP A 153 -21.39 -20.76 19.82
C ASP A 153 -22.22 -21.73 18.99
N LYS A 154 -22.30 -22.98 19.46
CA LYS A 154 -23.44 -23.86 19.18
C LYS A 154 -24.68 -23.21 19.78
N LYS A 155 -25.22 -22.17 19.13
CA LYS A 155 -26.56 -21.68 19.46
C LYS A 155 -27.55 -22.79 19.12
N GLY A 156 -28.16 -23.34 20.16
CA GLY A 156 -29.03 -24.50 20.13
C GLY A 156 -30.08 -24.43 19.03
N GLY A 157 -29.94 -25.31 18.04
CA GLY A 157 -31.03 -25.69 17.16
C GLY A 157 -32.08 -26.42 17.99
N LYS A 158 -33.23 -25.77 18.22
CA LYS A 158 -34.45 -26.45 18.64
C LYS A 158 -34.76 -27.51 17.58
N LYS A 159 -34.61 -28.80 17.92
CA LYS A 159 -35.09 -29.93 17.12
C LYS A 159 -36.56 -29.67 16.75
N ARG A 160 -36.84 -29.41 15.47
CA ARG A 160 -38.17 -29.66 14.91
C ARG A 160 -38.15 -31.08 14.37
N THR A 161 -38.92 -31.93 15.03
CA THR A 161 -39.24 -33.29 14.62
C THR A 161 -39.91 -33.28 13.24
N MET A 162 -39.41 -34.11 12.34
CA MET A 162 -40.04 -34.41 11.06
C MET A 162 -41.37 -35.14 11.29
N LYS A 163 -42.39 -34.78 10.52
CA LYS A 163 -43.50 -35.66 10.19
C LYS A 163 -43.46 -35.86 8.68
N ALA A 164 -43.32 -37.11 8.27
CA ALA A 164 -43.50 -37.57 6.91
C ALA A 164 -45.00 -37.55 6.58
N ASP A 165 -45.34 -37.25 5.34
CA ASP A 165 -46.42 -37.87 4.55
C ASP A 165 -46.09 -37.59 3.08
N GLY A 166 -46.30 -38.61 2.24
CA GLY A 166 -45.79 -38.72 0.87
C GLY A 166 -46.78 -38.32 -0.22
N GLU A 167 -46.51 -38.89 -1.41
CA GLU A 167 -47.19 -38.76 -2.72
C GLU A 167 -46.84 -37.50 -3.53
N GLU A 168 -46.80 -37.50 -4.86
CA GLU A 168 -46.42 -38.41 -5.96
C GLU A 168 -46.68 -37.59 -7.25
N GLY A 169 -45.95 -37.87 -8.35
CA GLY A 169 -46.26 -37.34 -9.70
C GLY A 169 -45.72 -35.95 -10.01
N GLU A 170 -45.31 -35.58 -11.23
CA GLU A 170 -45.15 -36.25 -12.51
C GLU A 170 -44.37 -35.24 -13.42
N LYS A 171 -43.53 -35.70 -14.36
CA LYS A 171 -42.94 -34.88 -15.44
C LYS A 171 -43.87 -34.94 -16.68
N PRO A 172 -43.83 -33.98 -17.62
CA PRO A 172 -42.94 -34.05 -18.82
C PRO A 172 -42.28 -32.68 -19.19
N GLN A 173 -41.06 -32.63 -19.78
CA GLN A 173 -40.73 -32.43 -21.23
C GLN A 173 -41.46 -31.22 -21.87
N GLU A 174 -40.85 -30.32 -22.65
CA GLU A 174 -40.01 -30.48 -23.85
C GLU A 174 -39.58 -29.07 -24.39
N GLU A 175 -38.48 -29.00 -25.17
CA GLU A 175 -38.20 -28.12 -26.36
C GLU A 175 -38.63 -26.61 -26.42
N SER A 176 -38.06 -25.68 -27.19
CA SER A 176 -36.86 -25.51 -28.02
C SER A 176 -36.84 -24.04 -28.53
N LYS A 177 -35.71 -23.62 -29.12
CA LYS A 177 -35.50 -22.57 -30.16
C LYS A 177 -35.49 -21.06 -29.84
N ASP A 178 -34.33 -20.50 -30.20
CA ASP A 178 -34.07 -19.35 -31.09
C ASP A 178 -34.60 -17.94 -30.79
N GLY A 179 -33.70 -16.95 -30.92
CA GLY A 179 -34.04 -15.67 -31.56
C GLY A 179 -33.75 -14.39 -30.75
N ASP A 180 -32.51 -13.92 -30.85
CA ASP A 180 -32.09 -12.57 -31.27
C ASP A 180 -32.66 -11.27 -30.63
N SER A 181 -31.80 -10.24 -30.70
CA SER A 181 -32.08 -8.79 -30.68
C SER A 181 -32.10 -8.05 -29.33
N GLN A 182 -30.94 -7.46 -29.04
CA GLN A 182 -30.70 -6.05 -28.71
C GLN A 182 -31.87 -5.20 -28.18
N LYS A 183 -31.64 -4.53 -27.04
CA LYS A 183 -31.92 -3.08 -26.95
C LYS A 183 -31.01 -2.37 -25.93
N ALA A 184 -30.20 -1.47 -26.47
CA ALA A 184 -29.49 -0.43 -25.74
C ALA A 184 -30.49 0.60 -25.19
N ALA A 185 -30.13 1.24 -24.08
CA ALA A 185 -30.72 2.50 -23.65
C ALA A 185 -29.59 3.52 -23.42
N GLU A 186 -29.75 4.65 -24.08
CA GLU A 186 -28.83 5.77 -24.27
C GLU A 186 -28.50 6.58 -23.02
N LYS A 187 -27.39 7.32 -23.17
CA LYS A 187 -26.87 8.45 -22.38
C LYS A 187 -27.86 9.64 -22.30
N PRO A 188 -27.45 10.73 -21.64
CA PRO A 188 -27.03 11.87 -22.48
C PRO A 188 -25.62 12.39 -22.16
N GLN A 189 -24.91 12.71 -23.24
CA GLN A 189 -23.74 13.60 -23.27
C GLN A 189 -24.22 15.05 -23.27
N GLU A 190 -23.40 15.93 -22.71
CA GLU A 190 -23.31 17.32 -23.15
C GLU A 190 -21.88 17.61 -23.64
N GLU A 191 -21.83 18.46 -24.66
CA GLU A 191 -20.80 18.66 -25.66
C GLU A 191 -19.70 19.63 -25.21
N GLY A 192 -18.60 19.68 -25.95
CA GLY A 192 -17.64 20.79 -25.86
C GLY A 192 -16.32 20.52 -26.56
N ASN A 193 -16.14 21.20 -27.69
CA ASN A 193 -15.16 20.96 -28.76
C ASN A 193 -13.71 21.42 -28.45
N GLU A 194 -12.77 20.78 -29.15
CA GLU A 194 -11.39 21.16 -29.59
C GLU A 194 -10.62 22.34 -28.95
N GLY A 195 -9.33 22.11 -28.68
CA GLY A 195 -8.36 23.20 -28.46
C GLY A 195 -6.97 22.74 -28.03
N ASP A 196 -6.11 22.49 -29.01
CA ASP A 196 -4.68 22.25 -28.89
C ASP A 196 -3.94 23.45 -28.26
N LYS A 197 -3.42 23.33 -27.02
CA LYS A 197 -2.40 24.23 -26.44
C LYS A 197 -1.54 23.53 -25.38
N ALA A 198 -0.25 23.44 -25.68
CA ALA A 198 0.81 23.11 -24.73
C ALA A 198 0.76 24.02 -23.48
N ALA A 199 0.66 23.43 -22.30
CA ALA A 199 0.78 24.14 -21.03
C ALA A 199 2.25 24.14 -20.57
N ALA A 200 2.87 25.32 -20.60
CA ALA A 200 4.18 25.56 -20.02
C ALA A 200 4.15 25.43 -18.47
N PRO A 201 5.26 25.01 -17.83
CA PRO A 201 5.34 24.93 -16.37
C PRO A 201 5.32 26.32 -15.69
N PRO A 202 4.85 26.41 -14.43
CA PRO A 202 4.67 27.67 -13.70
C PRO A 202 5.98 28.45 -13.47
N LYS A 203 5.88 29.77 -13.54
CA LYS A 203 6.96 30.77 -13.69
C LYS A 203 7.87 31.03 -12.46
N ASP A 204 7.94 30.14 -11.48
CA ASP A 204 8.78 30.38 -10.27
C ASP A 204 10.07 29.55 -10.19
N SER A 205 10.38 28.74 -11.21
CA SER A 205 11.64 27.98 -11.26
C SER A 205 12.80 28.67 -12.01
N GLN A 206 12.59 29.85 -12.59
CA GLN A 206 13.61 30.52 -13.41
C GLN A 206 14.42 31.62 -12.71
N ARG A 207 14.16 31.90 -11.42
CA ARG A 207 14.84 32.98 -10.69
C ARG A 207 16.06 32.53 -9.88
N SER A 208 16.26 31.23 -9.67
CA SER A 208 17.41 30.67 -8.93
C SER A 208 18.59 30.31 -9.83
N ALA A 209 18.37 29.98 -11.11
CA ALA A 209 19.44 29.59 -12.04
C ALA A 209 20.32 30.75 -12.54
N LYS A 210 19.87 32.01 -12.43
CA LYS A 210 20.64 33.19 -12.87
C LYS A 210 21.60 33.78 -11.83
N ARG A 211 21.64 33.24 -10.60
CA ARG A 211 22.44 33.81 -9.49
C ARG A 211 23.73 33.06 -9.16
N GLN A 212 23.93 31.83 -9.65
CA GLN A 212 25.16 31.06 -9.42
C GLN A 212 26.20 31.15 -10.56
N ALA A 213 25.81 31.60 -11.76
CA ALA A 213 26.75 31.73 -12.89
C ALA A 213 27.63 33.00 -12.89
N LYS A 214 27.51 33.88 -11.88
CA LYS A 214 28.35 35.10 -11.76
C LYS A 214 29.47 35.02 -10.73
N SER A 215 29.61 33.90 -10.00
CA SER A 215 30.59 33.77 -8.91
C SER A 215 31.89 33.04 -9.31
N THR A 216 31.97 32.46 -10.51
CA THR A 216 33.08 31.59 -10.93
C THR A 216 34.05 32.20 -11.93
N VAL A 217 33.93 33.50 -12.26
CA VAL A 217 34.82 34.16 -13.26
C VAL A 217 35.82 35.15 -12.65
N THR A 218 35.91 35.26 -11.32
CA THR A 218 36.84 36.23 -10.68
C THR A 218 37.75 35.57 -9.64
N LYS A 219 38.53 34.55 -10.04
CA LYS A 219 39.70 34.14 -9.26
C LYS A 219 40.76 33.39 -10.09
N MET A 220 41.19 33.96 -11.21
CA MET A 220 42.44 33.57 -11.87
C MET A 220 43.08 34.78 -12.57
N LYS A 221 44.10 35.34 -11.91
CA LYS A 221 45.13 36.33 -12.33
C LYS A 221 45.67 36.88 -11.00
N SER A 222 46.95 36.88 -10.62
CA SER A 222 48.23 36.57 -11.25
C SER A 222 49.30 36.81 -10.17
N GLU A 223 50.27 35.91 -9.99
CA GLU A 223 51.54 36.22 -9.31
C GLU A 223 52.68 35.90 -10.30
N PRO A 224 53.61 36.82 -10.57
CA PRO A 224 54.87 36.46 -11.22
C PRO A 224 55.97 36.19 -10.19
N ASN A 225 56.68 35.10 -10.43
CA ASN A 225 58.01 34.82 -9.90
C ASN A 225 58.95 36.01 -10.08
N ASN A 226 59.80 36.25 -9.10
CA ASN A 226 61.15 36.74 -9.35
C ASN A 226 62.14 36.08 -8.39
N ALA A 227 63.35 35.94 -8.93
CA ALA A 227 64.52 35.17 -8.49
C ALA A 227 65.01 35.41 -7.05
#